data_AF-A0A7D9M3Z6-F1
#
_entry.id   AF-A0A7D9M3Z6-F1
#
_cell.length_a   1.000
_cell.length_b   1.000
_cell.length_c   1.000
_cell.angle_alpha   90.00
_cell.angle_beta   90.00
_cell.angle_gamma   90.00
#
_symmetry.space_group_name_H-M   'P 1'
#
loop_
_entity.id
_entity.type
_entity.pdbx_description
1 polymer ?
#
loop_
_entity_poly.entity_id
_entity_poly.type
_entity_poly.pdbx_seq_one_letter_code
_entity_poly.pdbx_strand_id
1 'polypeptide(L)'
;GLFSATQTDELEALVRAGLRNPVRITVQEKNNTKKVNQRTPVSLENYYLVVSPEEKMSRLVSILRKNKEKKLIIFFSTCACVDYLAVFLK
;
A
#
# COMPACT_ATOMS: atom_id res chain seq x y z
N GLY A 1 -23.06 11.74 -2.43
CA GLY A 1 -22.01 11.64 -3.46
C GLY A 1 -21.01 10.60 -3.03
N LEU A 2 -20.44 9.83 -3.97
CA LEU A 2 -19.45 8.80 -3.68
C LEU A 2 -18.06 9.35 -4.01
N PHE A 3 -17.18 9.41 -3.01
CA PHE A 3 -15.83 9.97 -3.13
C PHE A 3 -14.79 8.89 -2.89
N SER A 4 -13.84 8.76 -3.80
CA SER A 4 -12.68 7.88 -3.67
C SER A 4 -11.51 8.46 -4.45
N ALA A 5 -10.29 8.27 -3.94
CA ALA A 5 -9.07 8.67 -4.64
C ALA A 5 -8.90 7.89 -5.95
N THR A 6 -9.34 6.63 -5.99
CA THR A 6 -9.38 5.78 -7.18
C THR A 6 -10.72 5.05 -7.24
N GLN A 7 -11.38 5.06 -8.41
CA GLN A 7 -12.63 4.34 -8.61
C GLN A 7 -12.35 3.07 -9.41
N THR A 8 -12.59 1.92 -8.78
CA THR A 8 -12.53 0.61 -9.44
C THR A 8 -13.87 0.30 -10.10
N ASP A 9 -13.87 -0.57 -11.11
CA ASP A 9 -15.09 -0.96 -11.83
C ASP A 9 -16.07 -1.72 -10.93
N GLU A 10 -15.58 -2.35 -9.86
CA GLU A 10 -16.38 -3.01 -8.81
C GLU A 10 -17.31 -2.02 -8.08
N LEU A 11 -16.94 -0.73 -8.04
CA LEU A 11 -17.71 0.31 -7.37
C LEU A 11 -18.97 0.74 -8.15
N GLU A 12 -19.08 0.36 -9.42
CA GLU A 12 -20.21 0.72 -10.30
C GLU A 12 -21.55 0.14 -9.82
N ALA A 13 -21.54 -1.00 -9.13
CA ALA A 13 -22.75 -1.57 -8.53
C ALA A 13 -23.28 -0.67 -7.40
N LEU A 14 -22.39 -0.12 -6.57
CA LEU A 14 -22.74 0.78 -5.47
C LEU A 14 -23.23 2.14 -6.00
N VAL A 15 -22.61 2.64 -7.07
CA VAL A 15 -23.02 3.87 -7.76
C VAL A 15 -24.44 3.74 -8.28
N ARG A 16 -24.77 2.64 -8.97
CA ARG A 16 -26.11 2.39 -9.52
C ARG A 16 -27.18 2.22 -8.44
N ALA A 17 -26.85 1.58 -7.32
CA ALA A 17 -27.80 1.36 -6.23
C ALA A 17 -28.03 2.62 -5.38
N GLY A 18 -27.00 3.43 -5.18
CA GLY A 18 -27.01 4.50 -4.17
C GLY A 18 -27.13 5.93 -4.71
N LEU A 19 -27.00 6.17 -6.02
CA LEU A 19 -26.97 7.52 -6.59
C LEU A 19 -27.96 7.71 -7.74
N ARG A 20 -28.69 8.83 -7.71
CA ARG A 20 -29.52 9.28 -8.83
C ARG A 20 -28.69 10.17 -9.75
N ASN A 21 -28.67 9.85 -11.04
CA ASN A 21 -27.92 10.57 -12.09
C ASN A 21 -26.43 10.80 -11.75
N PRO A 22 -25.64 9.73 -11.54
CA PRO A 22 -24.23 9.87 -11.18
C PRO A 22 -23.40 10.49 -12.31
N VAL A 23 -22.46 11.37 -11.95
CA VAL A 23 -21.43 11.92 -12.84
C VAL A 23 -20.06 11.48 -12.34
N ARG A 24 -19.27 10.86 -13.21
CA ARG A 24 -17.92 10.39 -12.91
C ARG A 24 -16.88 11.41 -13.35
N ILE A 25 -16.02 11.82 -12.42
CA ILE A 25 -14.90 12.74 -12.68
C ILE A 25 -13.61 11.92 -12.52
N THR A 26 -12.83 11.79 -13.60
CA THR A 26 -11.54 11.07 -13.59
C THR A 26 -10.46 11.92 -14.22
N VAL A 27 -9.31 12.03 -13.57
CA VAL A 27 -8.10 12.65 -14.12
C VAL A 27 -7.09 11.53 -14.36
N GLN A 28 -6.68 11.32 -15.61
CA GLN A 28 -5.63 10.36 -15.97
C GLN A 28 -4.49 11.11 -16.66
N GLU A 29 -3.26 10.85 -16.25
CA GLU A 29 -2.08 11.31 -16.99
C GLU A 29 -2.02 10.59 -18.35
N LYS A 30 -1.67 11.33 -19.42
CA LYS A 30 -1.55 10.80 -20.79
C LYS A 30 -0.31 9.92 -20.93
N ASN A 31 -0.32 8.74 -20.34
CA ASN A 31 0.72 7.74 -20.60
C ASN A 31 0.36 6.98 -21.87
N ASN A 32 0.93 7.43 -22.98
CA ASN A 32 0.64 7.01 -24.37
C ASN A 32 1.25 5.64 -24.73
N THR A 33 1.46 4.76 -23.75
CA THR A 33 2.04 3.42 -23.94
C THR A 33 1.06 2.37 -23.46
N LYS A 34 0.72 1.47 -24.39
CA LYS A 34 -0.19 0.34 -24.25
C LYS A 34 -0.06 -0.31 -22.87
N LYS A 35 -1.18 -0.33 -22.13
CA LYS A 35 -1.35 -0.95 -20.81
C LYS A 35 -0.91 -2.42 -20.82
N VAL A 36 0.34 -2.68 -20.47
CA VAL A 36 0.65 -3.90 -19.73
C VAL A 36 0.09 -3.65 -18.34
N ASN A 37 -0.85 -4.48 -17.89
CA ASN A 37 -1.46 -4.43 -16.56
C ASN A 37 -0.45 -4.81 -15.46
N GLN A 38 0.78 -4.30 -15.50
CA GLN A 38 1.80 -4.60 -14.50
C GLN A 38 1.65 -3.62 -13.34
N ARG A 39 0.93 -4.07 -12.30
CA ARG A 39 0.79 -3.32 -11.03
C ARG A 39 2.13 -3.24 -10.29
N THR A 40 2.99 -4.24 -10.47
CA THR A 40 4.34 -4.30 -9.90
C THR A 40 5.36 -3.96 -11.00
N PRO A 41 6.23 -2.97 -10.81
CA PRO A 41 7.30 -2.66 -11.75
C PRO A 41 8.27 -3.85 -11.96
N VAL A 42 8.80 -4.01 -13.17
CA VAL A 42 9.69 -5.14 -13.53
C VAL A 42 10.99 -5.14 -12.71
N SER A 43 11.53 -3.96 -12.39
CA SER A 43 12.77 -3.82 -11.62
C SER A 43 12.57 -3.95 -10.11
N LEU A 44 11.33 -4.11 -9.62
CA LEU A 44 11.06 -4.21 -8.19
C LEU A 44 11.22 -5.66 -7.70
N GLU A 45 12.24 -5.90 -6.91
CA GLU A 45 12.45 -7.19 -6.24
C GLU A 45 11.61 -7.28 -4.96
N ASN A 46 10.79 -8.33 -4.86
CA ASN A 46 9.94 -8.58 -3.71
C ASN A 46 10.42 -9.82 -2.96
N TYR A 47 10.68 -9.68 -1.66
CA TYR A 47 11.12 -10.75 -0.79
C TYR A 47 10.09 -11.00 0.32
N TYR A 48 10.04 -12.25 0.80
CA TYR A 48 9.23 -12.61 1.96
C TYR A 48 10.02 -13.51 2.90
N LEU A 49 9.60 -13.53 4.17
CA LEU A 49 10.18 -14.38 5.19
C LEU A 49 9.04 -14.97 6.03
N VAL A 50 8.99 -16.30 6.13
CA VAL A 50 8.05 -17.00 7.00
C VAL A 50 8.72 -17.17 8.37
N VAL A 51 8.09 -16.63 9.41
CA VAL A 51 8.58 -16.68 10.80
C VAL A 51 7.41 -16.84 11.75
N SER A 52 7.69 -17.37 12.95
CA SER A 52 6.70 -17.34 14.03
C SER A 52 6.41 -15.89 14.43
N PRO A 53 5.23 -15.60 15.01
CA PRO A 53 4.88 -14.26 15.48
C PRO A 53 5.89 -13.69 16.48
N GLU A 54 6.44 -14.52 17.39
CA GLU A 54 7.38 -14.04 18.42
C GLU A 54 8.71 -13.56 17.81
N GLU A 55 9.12 -14.13 16.68
CA GLU A 55 10.39 -13.81 16.02
C GLU A 55 10.33 -12.56 15.12
N LYS A 56 9.12 -12.08 14.76
CA LYS A 56 8.96 -10.96 13.82
C LYS A 56 9.73 -9.72 14.26
N MET A 57 9.68 -9.39 15.55
CA MET A 57 10.35 -8.21 16.10
C MET A 57 11.87 -8.34 16.09
N SER A 58 12.41 -9.50 16.49
CA SER A 58 13.86 -9.72 16.48
C SER A 58 14.43 -9.69 15.06
N ARG A 59 13.69 -10.25 14.08
CA ARG A 59 14.05 -10.18 12.66
C ARG A 59 13.99 -8.77 12.11
N LEU A 60 12.95 -8.00 12.44
CA LEU A 60 12.86 -6.59 12.04
C LEU A 60 14.07 -5.80 12.53
N VAL A 61 14.43 -5.91 13.81
CA VAL A 61 15.60 -5.23 14.37
C VAL A 61 16.90 -5.66 13.66
N SER A 62 17.04 -6.95 13.33
CA SER A 62 18.17 -7.45 12.56
C SER A 62 18.26 -6.81 11.17
N ILE A 63 17.13 -6.70 10.46
CA ILE A 63 17.06 -6.07 9.14
C ILE A 63 17.45 -4.59 9.22
N LEU A 64 16.92 -3.85 10.20
CA LEU A 64 17.24 -2.43 10.39
C LEU A 64 18.72 -2.22 10.71
N ARG A 65 19.31 -3.04 11.58
CA ARG A 65 20.73 -2.95 11.92
C ARG A 65 21.66 -3.27 10.75
N LYS A 66 21.25 -4.15 9.83
CA LYS A 66 22.02 -4.51 8.64
C LYS A 66 21.93 -3.47 7.51
N ASN A 67 20.95 -2.59 7.52
CA ASN A 67 20.66 -1.64 6.44
C ASN A 67 20.61 -0.19 6.95
N LYS A 68 21.49 0.18 7.90
CA LYS A 68 21.47 1.50 8.56
C LYS A 68 21.72 2.67 7.61
N GLU A 69 22.42 2.41 6.52
CA GLU A 69 22.78 3.37 5.48
C GLU A 69 21.66 3.61 4.45
N LYS A 70 20.59 2.81 4.48
CA LYS A 70 19.48 2.89 3.53
C LYS A 70 18.31 3.66 4.12
N LYS A 71 17.55 4.35 3.25
CA LYS A 71 16.25 4.90 3.61
C LYS A 71 15.21 3.78 3.58
N LEU A 72 14.53 3.57 4.70
CA LEU A 72 13.56 2.49 4.87
C LEU A 72 12.19 3.08 5.23
N ILE A 73 11.13 2.53 4.63
CA ILE A 73 9.74 2.79 5.01
C ILE A 73 9.17 1.48 5.54
N ILE A 74 8.60 1.51 6.75
CA ILE A 74 8.03 0.34 7.41
C ILE A 74 6.53 0.61 7.61
N PHE A 75 5.70 -0.32 7.15
CA PHE A 75 4.25 -0.24 7.29
C PHE A 75 3.78 -1.11 8.45
N PHE A 76 2.90 -0.55 9.29
CA PHE A 76 2.17 -1.27 10.33
C PHE A 76 0.67 -1.15 10.08
N SER A 77 -0.12 -2.12 10.57
CA SER A 77 -1.55 -2.21 10.26
C SER A 77 -2.38 -1.07 10.84
N THR A 78 -1.92 -0.41 11.91
CA THR A 78 -2.65 0.69 12.58
C THR A 78 -1.69 1.78 13.07
N CYS A 79 -2.20 2.99 13.25
CA CYS A 79 -1.45 4.09 13.88
C CYS A 79 -1.00 3.74 15.29
N ALA A 80 -1.84 3.05 16.09
CA ALA A 80 -1.48 2.63 17.44
C ALA A 80 -0.27 1.68 17.45
N CYS A 81 -0.14 0.78 16.46
CA CYS A 81 1.05 -0.06 16.30
C CYS A 81 2.29 0.78 15.98
N VAL A 82 2.16 1.81 15.14
CA VAL A 82 3.25 2.75 14.84
C VAL A 82 3.69 3.45 16.12
N ASP A 83 2.76 4.03 16.87
CA ASP A 83 3.07 4.79 18.09
C ASP A 83 3.76 3.91 19.14
N TYR A 84 3.27 2.69 19.35
CA TYR A 84 3.87 1.74 20.28
C TYR A 84 5.29 1.31 19.86
N LEU A 85 5.49 0.95 18.58
CA LEU A 85 6.76 0.39 18.11
C LEU A 85 7.82 1.46 17.81
N ALA A 86 7.40 2.69 17.45
CA ALA A 86 8.31 3.79 17.19
C ALA A 86 9.15 4.18 18.42
N VAL A 87 8.66 3.90 19.64
CA VAL A 87 9.43 4.11 20.88
C VAL A 87 10.66 3.19 20.94
N PHE A 88 10.53 1.95 20.44
CA PHE A 88 11.61 0.94 20.49
C PHE A 88 12.51 0.94 19.25
N LEU A 89 12.03 1.48 18.12
CA LEU A 89 12.72 1.43 16.82
C LEU A 89 13.50 2.71 16.48
N LYS A 90 13.45 3.74 17.34
CA LYS A 90 14.26 4.96 17.22
C LYS A 90 15.75 4.73 17.50
#